data_AF-A0A6B3GPA6-F1
#
_entry.id   AF-A0A6B3GPA6-F1
#
_cell.length_a   1.000
_cell.length_b   1.000
_cell.length_c   1.000
_cell.angle_alpha   90.00
_cell.angle_beta   90.00
_cell.angle_gamma   90.00
#
_symmetry.space_group_name_H-M   'P 1'
#
loop_
_entity.id
_entity.type
_entity.pdbx_description
1 polymer ?
#
loop_
_entity_poly.entity_id
_entity_poly.type
_entity_poly.pdbx_seq_one_letter_code
_entity_poly.pdbx_strand_id
1 'polypeptide(L)'
;LLRARTVADVDTALDRWVEPVNVVLAADTSGSTLHRVAGHVPVRPYANRLRVVPAEDPAYAWRDGETVPLPRTEVDGPAGIAVMANERGL
;
A
#
# COMPACT_ATOMS: atom_id res chain seq x y z
N LEU A 1 -11.10 -8.83 -6.51
CA LEU A 1 -10.34 -9.77 -5.68
C LEU A 1 -10.91 -11.19 -5.71
N LEU A 2 -12.14 -11.43 -5.26
CA LEU A 2 -12.74 -12.79 -5.14
C LEU A 2 -12.80 -13.63 -6.44
N ARG A 3 -12.59 -13.01 -7.61
CA ARG A 3 -12.59 -13.68 -8.92
C ARG A 3 -11.21 -13.73 -9.58
N ALA A 4 -10.17 -13.24 -8.90
CA ALA A 4 -8.82 -13.21 -9.43
C ALA A 4 -8.30 -14.65 -9.64
N ARG A 5 -7.64 -14.90 -10.78
CA ARG A 5 -7.04 -16.21 -11.10
C ARG A 5 -5.53 -16.13 -11.25
N THR A 6 -4.99 -14.93 -11.43
CA THR A 6 -3.56 -14.65 -11.55
C THR A 6 -3.14 -13.55 -10.58
N VAL A 7 -1.84 -13.43 -10.33
CA VAL A 7 -1.29 -12.29 -9.57
C VAL A 7 -1.62 -10.96 -10.26
N ALA A 8 -1.61 -10.90 -11.60
CA ALA A 8 -1.99 -9.70 -12.34
C ALA A 8 -3.46 -9.29 -12.10
N ASP A 9 -4.38 -10.26 -11.97
CA ASP A 9 -5.77 -9.99 -11.60
C ASP A 9 -5.88 -9.44 -10.16
N VAL A 10 -5.06 -9.97 -9.23
CA VAL A 10 -4.99 -9.47 -7.86
C VAL A 10 -4.49 -8.03 -7.85
N ASP A 11 -3.37 -7.77 -8.54
CA ASP A 11 -2.75 -6.45 -8.66
C ASP A 11 -3.74 -5.42 -9.20
N THR A 12 -4.38 -5.72 -10.34
CA THR A 12 -5.41 -4.85 -10.95
C THR A 12 -6.61 -4.63 -10.02
N ALA A 13 -7.04 -5.67 -9.30
CA ALA A 13 -8.16 -5.55 -8.38
C ALA A 13 -7.86 -4.64 -7.19
N LEU A 14 -6.59 -4.54 -6.77
CA LEU A 14 -6.15 -3.71 -5.65
C LEU A 14 -6.04 -2.22 -5.99
N ASP A 15 -6.09 -1.84 -7.28
CA ASP A 15 -6.08 -0.43 -7.69
C ASP A 15 -7.29 0.37 -7.21
N ARG A 16 -8.38 -0.34 -6.87
CA ARG A 16 -9.59 0.26 -6.28
C ARG A 16 -9.63 0.13 -4.76
N TRP A 17 -8.59 -0.44 -4.14
CA TRP A 17 -8.54 -0.66 -2.70
C TRP A 17 -8.17 0.63 -1.98
N VAL A 18 -9.02 1.06 -1.05
CA VAL A 18 -8.84 2.32 -0.31
C VAL A 18 -8.44 2.03 1.14
N GLU A 19 -9.24 1.23 1.84
CA GLU A 19 -9.00 0.88 3.25
C GLU A 19 -9.33 -0.59 3.55
N PRO A 20 -8.65 -1.22 4.51
CA PRO A 20 -7.45 -0.73 5.22
C PRO A 20 -6.20 -0.72 4.32
N VAL A 21 -5.22 0.13 4.65
CA VAL A 21 -3.90 0.13 3.99
C VAL A 21 -3.09 -1.07 4.48
N ASN A 22 -2.68 -1.94 3.56
CA ASN A 22 -1.94 -3.17 3.86
C ASN A 22 -0.77 -3.37 2.91
N VAL A 23 0.22 -4.13 3.37
CA VAL A 23 1.16 -4.80 2.46
C VAL A 23 0.50 -6.08 1.96
N VAL A 24 0.49 -6.26 0.65
CA VAL A 24 -0.04 -7.46 -0.01
C VAL A 24 1.12 -8.25 -0.60
N LEU A 25 1.19 -9.51 -0.17
CA LEU A 25 1.99 -10.56 -0.80
C LEU A 25 1.04 -11.51 -1.53
N ALA A 26 1.32 -11.78 -2.80
CA ALA A 26 0.58 -12.76 -3.58
C ALA A 26 1.52 -13.61 -4.45
N ALA A 27 1.10 -14.85 -4.70
CA ALA A 27 1.75 -15.75 -5.65
C ALA A 27 0.67 -16.59 -6.36
N ASP A 28 0.96 -17.07 -7.57
CA ASP A 28 0.06 -17.94 -8.31
C ASP A 28 0.78 -19.18 -8.89
N THR A 29 -0.01 -20.08 -9.50
CA THR A 29 0.47 -21.35 -10.04
C THR A 29 1.37 -21.22 -11.27
N SER A 30 1.44 -20.04 -11.89
CA SER A 30 2.40 -19.76 -12.98
C SER A 30 3.79 -19.38 -12.46
N GLY A 31 3.92 -19.18 -11.15
CA GLY A 31 5.15 -18.72 -10.50
C GLY A 31 5.26 -17.19 -10.42
N SER A 32 4.22 -16.45 -10.79
CA SER A 32 4.19 -14.99 -10.63
C SER A 32 4.08 -14.61 -9.15
N THR A 33 4.67 -13.48 -8.77
CA THR A 33 4.66 -12.96 -7.40
C THR A 33 4.35 -11.45 -7.36
N LEU A 34 3.88 -10.97 -6.22
CA LEU A 34 3.60 -9.55 -5.97
C LEU A 34 4.02 -9.19 -4.54
N HIS A 35 4.66 -8.03 -4.40
CA HIS A 35 4.94 -7.38 -3.13
C HIS A 35 4.67 -5.87 -3.26
N ARG A 36 3.50 -5.42 -2.78
CA ARG A 36 3.10 -4.00 -2.86
C ARG A 36 2.34 -3.54 -1.62
N VAL A 37 2.34 -2.24 -1.39
CA VAL A 37 1.36 -1.58 -0.53
C VAL A 37 0.08 -1.33 -1.33
N ALA A 38 -1.08 -1.63 -0.75
CA ALA A 38 -2.39 -1.33 -1.32
C ALA A 38 -3.24 -0.53 -0.33
N GLY A 39 -3.96 0.49 -0.82
CA GLY A 39 -4.80 1.37 -0.01
C GLY A 39 -4.76 2.81 -0.52
N HIS A 40 -5.22 3.74 0.30
CA HIS A 40 -5.17 5.17 0.03
C HIS A 40 -4.57 5.92 1.22
N VAL A 41 -3.54 6.72 0.98
CA VAL A 41 -2.83 7.46 2.03
C VAL A 41 -2.85 8.94 1.65
N PRO A 42 -3.63 9.80 2.33
CA PRO A 42 -3.71 11.22 2.00
C PRO A 42 -2.39 11.92 2.30
N VAL A 43 -2.02 12.92 1.52
CA VAL A 43 -0.89 13.80 1.88
C VAL A 43 -1.36 14.78 2.96
N ARG A 44 -0.74 14.70 4.15
CA ARG A 44 -1.01 15.59 5.28
C ARG A 44 0.27 15.87 6.07
N PRO A 45 0.33 16.95 6.87
CA PRO A 45 1.48 17.24 7.73
C PRO A 45 1.82 16.09 8.68
N TYR A 46 3.10 15.98 9.03
CA TYR A 46 3.60 14.89 9.87
C TYR A 46 2.93 14.84 11.26
N ALA A 47 2.59 16.01 11.83
CA ALA A 47 1.93 16.11 13.12
C ALA A 47 0.60 15.32 13.18
N ASN A 48 -0.15 15.26 12.08
CA ASN A 48 -1.41 14.52 11.96
C ASN A 48 -1.24 13.00 12.15
N ARG A 49 -0.01 12.47 12.11
CA ARG A 49 0.29 11.05 12.34
C ARG A 49 0.55 10.70 13.80
N LEU A 50 0.73 11.70 14.66
CA LEU A 50 1.25 11.50 16.02
C LEU A 50 0.22 11.77 17.10
N ARG A 51 -0.73 12.68 16.83
CA ARG A 51 -1.69 13.18 17.81
C ARG A 51 -2.88 13.84 17.11
N VAL A 52 -3.92 14.14 17.88
CA VAL A 52 -5.00 15.05 17.46
C VAL A 52 -4.41 16.43 17.17
N VAL A 53 -4.93 17.09 16.15
CA VAL A 53 -4.54 18.43 15.68
C VAL A 53 -5.76 19.34 15.61
N PRO A 54 -5.62 20.68 15.75
CA PRO A 54 -6.71 21.63 15.52
C PRO A 54 -7.29 21.49 14.11
N ALA A 55 -8.60 21.34 13.99
CA ALA A 55 -9.26 21.07 12.71
C ALA A 55 -9.47 22.35 11.88
N GLU A 56 -9.56 23.49 12.56
CA GLU A 56 -9.82 24.81 11.99
C GLU A 56 -8.56 25.48 11.42
N ASP A 57 -7.37 25.01 11.80
CA ASP A 57 -6.10 25.58 11.35
C ASP A 57 -5.70 24.95 9.99
N PRO A 58 -5.64 25.75 8.90
CA PRO A 58 -5.29 25.24 7.58
C PRO A 58 -3.89 24.64 7.50
N ALA A 59 -3.00 24.92 8.47
CA ALA A 59 -1.69 24.29 8.55
C ALA A 59 -1.76 22.76 8.76
N TYR A 60 -2.90 22.22 9.19
CA TYR A 60 -3.15 20.78 9.38
C TYR A 60 -4.04 20.15 8.32
N ALA A 61 -4.49 20.92 7.32
CA ALA A 61 -5.34 20.44 6.24
C ALA A 61 -4.64 19.33 5.44
N TRP A 62 -5.44 18.39 4.95
CA TRP A 62 -4.98 17.42 3.95
C TRP A 62 -4.89 18.13 2.60
N ARG A 63 -4.03 17.64 1.72
CA ARG A 63 -3.94 18.16 0.35
C ARG A 63 -4.93 17.42 -0.53
N ASP A 64 -6.00 18.10 -0.91
CA ASP A 64 -7.08 17.51 -1.70
C ASP A 64 -6.57 16.96 -3.03
N GLY A 65 -6.98 15.74 -3.36
CA GLY A 65 -6.58 15.04 -4.59
C GLY A 65 -5.15 14.50 -4.60
N GLU A 66 -4.32 14.81 -3.60
CA GLU A 66 -2.96 14.28 -3.48
C GLU A 66 -2.91 13.00 -2.62
N THR A 67 -2.19 12.01 -3.13
CA THR A 67 -1.97 10.73 -2.44
C THR A 67 -0.48 10.44 -2.31
N VAL A 68 -0.08 9.90 -1.16
CA VAL A 68 1.28 9.39 -0.99
C VAL A 68 1.48 8.20 -1.93
N PRO A 69 2.57 8.15 -2.72
CA PRO A 69 2.89 6.99 -3.54
C PRO A 69 2.98 5.72 -2.70
N LEU A 70 2.39 4.63 -3.20
CA LEU A 70 2.40 3.33 -2.52
C LEU A 70 3.56 2.50 -3.05
N PRO A 71 4.49 2.07 -2.18
CA PRO A 71 5.64 1.28 -2.60
C PRO A 71 5.28 -0.06 -3.24
N ARG A 72 6.13 -0.47 -4.19
CA ARG A 72 6.15 -1.78 -4.84
C ARG A 72 7.61 -2.22 -4.91
N THR A 73 7.86 -3.48 -4.60
CA THR A 73 9.16 -4.11 -4.84
C THR A 73 8.94 -5.45 -5.53
N GLU A 74 9.94 -5.90 -6.29
CA GLU A 74 9.90 -7.23 -6.87
C GLU A 74 10.41 -8.26 -5.84
N VAL A 75 10.07 -9.54 -6.03
CA VAL A 75 10.47 -10.63 -5.12
C VAL A 75 11.81 -11.19 -5.59
N ASP A 76 12.87 -10.39 -5.42
CA ASP A 76 14.15 -10.57 -6.16
C ASP A 76 15.30 -11.10 -5.31
N GLY A 77 15.01 -11.56 -4.09
CA GLY A 77 16.05 -12.10 -3.23
C GLY A 77 16.76 -13.28 -3.91
N PRO A 78 18.05 -13.53 -3.63
CA PRO A 78 18.79 -14.70 -4.14
C PRO A 78 18.11 -16.05 -3.85
N ALA A 79 17.20 -16.07 -2.87
CA ALA A 79 16.39 -17.22 -2.49
C ALA A 79 14.95 -17.19 -3.05
N GLY A 80 14.52 -16.12 -3.73
CA GLY A 80 13.14 -15.93 -4.19
C GLY A 80 12.13 -15.77 -3.05
N ILE A 81 12.57 -15.22 -1.90
CA ILE A 81 11.75 -15.10 -0.68
C ILE A 81 11.42 -13.62 -0.44
N ALA A 82 10.13 -13.33 -0.26
CA ALA A 82 9.65 -12.08 0.32
C ALA A 82 9.05 -12.36 1.71
N VAL A 83 9.37 -11.49 2.67
CA VAL A 83 8.82 -11.51 4.03
C VAL A 83 8.27 -10.13 4.32
N MET A 84 7.14 -10.08 5.03
CA MET A 84 6.58 -8.86 5.61
C MET A 84 5.97 -9.19 6.98
N ALA A 85 6.48 -8.56 8.02
CA ALA A 85 6.08 -8.68 9.42
C ALA A 85 5.92 -7.31 10.11
N ASN A 86 5.32 -6.35 9.40
CA ASN A 86 5.11 -4.96 9.83
C ASN A 86 6.40 -4.13 10.04
N GLU A 87 7.52 -4.58 9.47
CA GLU A 87 8.72 -3.75 9.35
C GLU A 87 8.43 -2.44 8.61
N ARG A 88 9.28 -1.46 8.84
CA ARG A 88 9.20 -0.20 8.12
C ARG A 88 9.99 -0.32 6.82
N GLY A 89 9.42 0.24 5.77
CA GLY A 89 10.09 0.40 4.49
C GLY A 89 9.71 -0.70 3.53
N LEU A 90 8.98 -0.28 2.51
CA LEU A 90 8.92 -0.89 1.19
C LEU A 90 9.31 0.20 0.18
#